data_AF-A0A7W0RP17-F1
#
_entry.id   AF-A0A7W0RP17-F1
#
_cell.length_a   1.000
_cell.length_b   1.000
_cell.length_c   1.000
_cell.angle_alpha   90.00
_cell.angle_beta   90.00
_cell.angle_gamma   90.00
#
_symmetry.space_group_name_H-M   'P 1'
#
loop_
_entity.id
_entity.type
_entity.pdbx_description
1 polymer ?
#
loop_
_entity_poly.entity_id
_entity_poly.type
_entity_poly.pdbx_seq_one_letter_code
_entity_poly.pdbx_strand_id
1 'polypeptide(L)'
;MTIPLTTRDHDICLALTQRVRLLTVPQVAAVWWPETTASRTVHRRLEHLARQGWLERHVVNARPLLPVTKPLAAWAPGKREPDAERIAEATQSRWTLPAEPTEIVVATARTACLLGSTAKSLPPPEHRDHDLRLSAVYVHYRLKHPELASLWLGEHALSKAGFRVKDPDAFLLDAHRRVLRVIESAGRYGPQQVESFHQHCVEFDLPYELW
;
A
#
# COMPACT_ATOMS: atom_id res chain seq x y z
N MET A 1 11.77 -13.85 -27.08
CA MET A 1 12.92 -14.09 -26.18
C MET A 1 12.46 -13.89 -24.74
N THR A 2 12.61 -14.92 -23.91
CA THR A 2 12.29 -14.88 -22.48
C THR A 2 13.49 -14.27 -21.75
N ILE A 3 13.38 -13.08 -21.17
CA ILE A 3 14.44 -12.53 -20.31
C ILE A 3 14.22 -13.10 -18.90
N PRO A 4 15.27 -13.56 -18.21
CA PRO A 4 15.13 -14.01 -16.83
C PRO A 4 14.64 -12.87 -15.91
N LEU A 5 13.90 -13.25 -14.87
CA LEU A 5 13.58 -12.36 -13.76
C LEU A 5 14.88 -12.00 -13.02
N THR A 6 15.04 -10.72 -12.73
CA THR A 6 16.11 -10.21 -11.86
C THR A 6 15.60 -10.11 -10.42
N THR A 7 16.51 -9.93 -9.46
CA THR A 7 16.17 -9.63 -8.07
C THR A 7 15.23 -8.44 -7.95
N ARG A 8 15.41 -7.42 -8.80
CA ARG A 8 14.55 -6.23 -8.84
C ARG A 8 13.12 -6.59 -9.24
N ASP A 9 12.95 -7.41 -10.28
CA ASP A 9 11.60 -7.76 -10.75
C ASP A 9 10.88 -8.64 -9.73
N HIS A 10 11.62 -9.54 -9.06
CA HIS A 10 11.08 -10.33 -7.98
C HIS A 10 10.60 -9.46 -6.82
N ASP A 11 11.39 -8.45 -6.42
CA ASP A 11 11.01 -7.51 -5.35
C ASP A 11 9.80 -6.64 -5.75
N ILE A 12 9.66 -6.24 -7.03
CA ILE A 12 8.44 -5.59 -7.53
C ILE A 12 7.23 -6.51 -7.42
N CYS A 13 7.37 -7.78 -7.83
CA CYS A 13 6.28 -8.75 -7.75
C CYS A 13 5.89 -9.05 -6.29
N LEU A 14 6.86 -9.16 -5.39
CA LEU A 14 6.62 -9.29 -3.95
C LEU A 14 5.92 -8.05 -3.39
N ALA A 15 6.34 -6.85 -3.78
CA ALA A 15 5.68 -5.62 -3.36
C ALA A 15 4.19 -5.61 -3.78
N LEU A 16 3.90 -5.90 -5.04
CA LEU A 16 2.55 -5.91 -5.61
C LEU A 16 1.64 -7.04 -5.11
N THR A 17 2.23 -8.08 -4.49
CA THR A 17 1.46 -9.22 -3.98
C THR A 17 1.35 -9.23 -2.47
N GLN A 18 2.39 -8.83 -1.75
CA GLN A 18 2.47 -9.01 -0.30
C GLN A 18 2.53 -7.69 0.47
N ARG A 19 2.76 -6.55 -0.20
CA ARG A 19 2.94 -5.26 0.49
C ARG A 19 1.79 -4.32 0.20
N VAL A 20 1.55 -4.07 -1.09
CA VAL A 20 0.50 -3.19 -1.59
C VAL A 20 -0.08 -3.77 -2.87
N ARG A 21 -1.34 -3.48 -3.17
CA ARG A 21 -2.04 -4.13 -4.30
C ARG A 21 -1.65 -3.59 -5.67
N LEU A 22 -1.22 -2.33 -5.72
CA LEU A 22 -0.94 -1.61 -6.95
C LEU A 22 0.15 -0.58 -6.72
N LEU A 23 0.82 -0.12 -7.76
CA LEU A 23 1.77 1.00 -7.70
C LEU A 23 1.64 1.84 -8.95
N THR A 24 1.85 3.15 -8.86
CA THR A 24 2.04 3.97 -10.06
C THR A 24 3.40 3.68 -10.68
N VAL A 25 3.54 3.88 -12.00
CA VAL A 25 4.85 3.75 -12.64
C VAL A 25 5.89 4.71 -12.03
N PRO A 26 5.56 5.98 -11.68
CA PRO A 26 6.46 6.85 -10.94
C PRO A 26 6.89 6.29 -9.57
N GLN A 27 5.99 5.67 -8.81
CA GLN A 27 6.33 5.02 -7.53
C GLN A 27 7.31 3.85 -7.74
N VAL A 28 7.08 3.04 -8.77
CA VAL A 28 8.01 1.97 -9.16
C VAL A 28 9.38 2.54 -9.53
N ALA A 29 9.43 3.60 -10.34
CA ALA A 29 10.68 4.24 -10.73
C ALA A 29 11.45 4.74 -9.50
N ALA A 30 10.76 5.40 -8.57
CA ALA A 30 11.37 5.98 -7.37
C ALA A 30 12.05 4.91 -6.47
N VAL A 31 11.44 3.73 -6.32
CA VAL A 31 11.97 2.69 -5.42
C VAL A 31 13.04 1.83 -6.08
N TRP A 32 12.84 1.38 -7.32
CA TRP A 32 13.71 0.38 -7.95
C TRP A 32 14.70 0.94 -8.97
N TRP A 33 14.55 2.22 -9.31
CA TRP A 33 15.33 2.94 -10.30
C TRP A 33 15.72 4.35 -9.82
N PRO A 34 16.17 4.54 -8.56
CA PRO A 34 16.38 5.87 -7.99
C PRO A 34 17.44 6.71 -8.73
N GLU A 35 18.39 6.05 -9.41
CA GLU A 35 19.50 6.70 -10.10
C GLU A 35 19.19 7.05 -11.57
N THR A 36 18.10 6.52 -12.15
CA THR A 36 17.79 6.75 -13.56
C THR A 36 16.68 7.78 -13.71
N THR A 37 16.99 8.84 -14.45
CA THR A 37 16.00 9.81 -14.92
C THR A 37 15.23 9.30 -16.15
N ALA A 38 15.69 8.20 -16.78
CA ALA A 38 15.12 7.68 -18.02
C ALA A 38 13.85 6.84 -17.79
N SER A 39 12.68 7.50 -17.86
CA SER A 39 11.34 6.90 -17.86
C SER A 39 11.22 5.71 -18.85
N ARG A 40 11.86 5.80 -20.03
CA ARG A 40 11.82 4.75 -21.06
C ARG A 40 12.35 3.39 -20.58
N THR A 41 13.39 3.38 -19.74
CA THR A 41 13.96 2.13 -19.21
C THR A 41 12.98 1.41 -18.30
N VAL A 42 12.31 2.17 -17.42
CA VAL A 42 11.29 1.64 -16.50
C VAL A 42 10.11 1.08 -17.29
N HIS A 43 9.54 1.85 -18.23
CA HIS A 43 8.41 1.37 -19.05
C HIS A 43 8.76 0.12 -19.85
N ARG A 44 9.95 0.08 -20.47
CA ARG A 44 10.38 -1.11 -21.23
C ARG A 44 10.49 -2.35 -20.34
N ARG A 45 10.98 -2.21 -19.10
CA ARG A 45 11.07 -3.35 -18.18
C ARG A 45 9.69 -3.80 -17.72
N LEU A 46 8.82 -2.86 -17.34
CA LEU A 46 7.44 -3.17 -16.94
C LEU A 46 6.63 -3.80 -18.07
N GLU A 47 6.80 -3.33 -19.31
CA GLU A 47 6.20 -3.94 -20.49
C GLU A 47 6.69 -5.37 -20.70
N HIS A 48 7.98 -5.63 -20.47
CA HIS A 48 8.51 -6.98 -20.56
C HIS A 48 7.89 -7.92 -19.52
N LEU A 49 7.80 -7.47 -18.26
CA LEU A 49 7.15 -8.23 -17.19
C LEU A 49 5.67 -8.48 -17.51
N ALA A 50 4.98 -7.49 -18.08
CA ALA A 50 3.59 -7.62 -18.50
C ALA A 50 3.42 -8.67 -19.61
N ARG A 51 4.25 -8.62 -20.66
CA ARG A 51 4.21 -9.59 -21.77
C ARG A 51 4.51 -11.02 -21.31
N GLN A 52 5.27 -11.19 -20.23
CA GLN A 52 5.54 -12.50 -19.62
C GLN A 52 4.46 -12.95 -18.61
N GLY A 53 3.47 -12.09 -18.32
CA GLY A 53 2.38 -12.40 -17.40
C GLY A 53 2.75 -12.28 -15.92
N TRP A 54 3.78 -11.52 -15.57
CA TRP A 54 4.16 -11.26 -14.17
C TRP A 54 3.36 -10.12 -13.54
N LEU A 55 2.96 -9.12 -14.33
CA LEU A 55 2.13 -8.01 -13.88
C LEU A 55 1.17 -7.59 -15.00
N GLU A 56 0.18 -6.79 -14.66
CA GLU A 56 -0.65 -6.08 -15.62
C GLU A 56 -0.36 -4.58 -15.54
N ARG A 57 -0.50 -3.89 -16.67
CA ARG A 57 -0.41 -2.43 -16.77
C ARG A 57 -1.78 -1.87 -17.09
N HIS A 58 -2.20 -0.85 -16.37
CA HIS A 58 -3.49 -0.20 -16.56
C HIS A 58 -3.31 1.32 -16.53
N VAL A 59 -4.18 2.03 -17.26
CA VAL A 59 -4.39 3.46 -17.06
C VAL A 59 -5.73 3.62 -16.37
N VAL A 60 -5.74 4.22 -15.19
CA VAL A 60 -6.95 4.43 -14.39
C VAL A 60 -7.12 5.90 -14.07
N ASN A 61 -8.36 6.35 -13.91
CA ASN A 61 -8.61 7.66 -13.34
C ASN A 61 -8.47 7.56 -11.83
N ALA A 62 -7.49 8.27 -11.28
CA ALA A 62 -7.22 8.36 -9.85
C ALA A 62 -6.93 9.81 -9.47
N ARG A 63 -7.22 10.20 -8.23
CA ARG A 63 -6.89 11.55 -7.76
C ARG A 63 -5.37 11.69 -7.58
N PRO A 64 -4.80 12.88 -7.87
CA PRO A 64 -3.39 13.13 -7.67
C PRO A 64 -2.93 12.75 -6.25
N LEU A 65 -1.84 12.00 -6.17
CA LEU A 65 -1.28 11.59 -4.89
C LEU A 65 -0.71 12.81 -4.15
N LEU A 66 -1.25 13.09 -2.97
CA LEU A 66 -0.68 14.10 -2.08
C LEU A 66 0.65 13.60 -1.49
N PRO A 67 1.61 14.50 -1.21
CA PRO A 67 2.87 14.13 -0.58
C PRO A 67 2.66 13.39 0.75
N VAL A 68 3.25 12.20 0.87
CA VAL A 68 3.28 11.42 2.12
C VAL A 68 4.54 11.78 2.90
N THR A 69 4.35 12.50 4.00
CA THR A 69 5.45 13.02 4.84
C THR A 69 5.38 12.53 6.29
N LYS A 70 4.18 12.42 6.84
CA LYS A 70 3.91 11.93 8.21
C LYS A 70 2.47 11.40 8.31
N PRO A 71 2.15 10.55 9.30
CA PRO A 71 0.78 10.15 9.54
C PRO A 71 -0.06 11.34 10.04
N LEU A 72 -1.38 11.30 9.81
CA LEU A 72 -2.33 12.23 10.44
C LEU A 72 -2.37 12.03 11.94
N ALA A 73 -2.33 10.77 12.36
CA ALA A 73 -2.31 10.38 13.76
C ALA A 73 -1.52 9.10 13.94
N ALA A 74 -0.81 9.02 15.06
CA ALA A 74 -0.18 7.81 15.53
C ALA A 74 -0.60 7.61 16.98
N TRP A 75 -0.95 6.38 17.34
CA TRP A 75 -1.39 6.03 18.69
C TRP A 75 -0.76 4.72 19.13
N ALA A 76 -0.56 4.59 20.44
CA ALA A 76 -0.12 3.37 21.08
C ALA A 76 -0.86 3.20 22.41
N PRO A 77 -1.01 1.97 22.91
CA PRO A 77 -1.64 1.71 24.21
C PRO A 77 -1.10 2.57 25.34
N GLY A 78 -2.00 3.10 26.17
CA GLY A 78 -1.69 4.01 27.26
C GLY A 78 -1.32 5.45 26.83
N LYS A 79 -1.38 5.79 25.53
CA LYS A 79 -1.25 7.16 25.05
C LYS A 79 -2.61 7.84 24.93
N ARG A 80 -2.59 9.18 24.94
CA ARG A 80 -3.79 10.01 24.78
C ARG A 80 -4.53 9.65 23.48
N GLU A 81 -5.83 9.50 23.58
CA GLU A 81 -6.71 9.20 22.45
C GLU A 81 -6.62 10.31 21.38
N PRO A 82 -6.63 9.94 20.09
CA PRO A 82 -6.61 10.90 19.01
C PRO A 82 -7.97 11.59 18.82
N ASP A 83 -7.92 12.81 18.30
CA ASP A 83 -9.11 13.60 17.96
C ASP A 83 -9.72 13.09 16.64
N ALA A 84 -10.84 12.38 16.75
CA ALA A 84 -11.48 11.72 15.61
C ALA A 84 -12.06 12.73 14.60
N GLU A 85 -12.62 13.85 15.07
CA GLU A 85 -13.16 14.90 14.22
C GLU A 85 -12.05 15.52 13.38
N ARG A 86 -10.96 15.91 14.02
CA ARG A 86 -9.80 16.50 13.33
C ARG A 86 -9.17 15.56 12.31
N ILE A 87 -9.10 14.27 12.62
CA ILE A 87 -8.60 13.26 11.67
C ILE A 87 -9.56 13.12 10.49
N ALA A 88 -10.87 13.03 10.74
CA ALA A 88 -11.87 12.93 9.69
C ALA A 88 -11.81 14.13 8.73
N GLU A 89 -11.75 15.36 9.26
CA GLU A 89 -11.56 16.58 8.45
C GLU A 89 -10.29 16.50 7.59
N ALA A 90 -9.17 16.07 8.19
CA ALA A 90 -7.89 15.94 7.51
C ALA A 90 -7.88 14.83 6.44
N THR A 91 -8.64 13.75 6.60
CA THR A 91 -8.78 12.70 5.58
C THR A 91 -9.68 13.16 4.43
N GLN A 92 -10.81 13.80 4.72
CA GLN A 92 -11.79 14.23 3.73
C GLN A 92 -11.27 15.35 2.82
N SER A 93 -10.55 16.32 3.41
CA SER A 93 -9.98 17.47 2.68
C SER A 93 -8.92 17.10 1.64
N ARG A 94 -8.40 15.86 1.65
CA ARG A 94 -7.39 15.38 0.70
C ARG A 94 -7.92 15.17 -0.71
N TRP A 95 -9.22 14.91 -0.84
CA TRP A 95 -9.78 14.35 -2.06
C TRP A 95 -10.56 15.37 -2.88
N THR A 96 -10.03 16.59 -2.95
CA THR A 96 -10.67 17.76 -3.59
C THR A 96 -10.31 17.91 -5.06
N LEU A 97 -9.13 17.45 -5.47
CA LEU A 97 -8.69 17.50 -6.86
C LEU A 97 -9.44 16.48 -7.73
N PRO A 98 -9.68 16.80 -9.02
CA PRO A 98 -10.29 15.87 -9.95
C PRO A 98 -9.38 14.66 -10.21
N ALA A 99 -9.99 13.54 -10.57
CA ALA A 99 -9.25 12.36 -10.98
C ALA A 99 -8.58 12.59 -12.35
N GLU A 100 -7.35 12.09 -12.51
CA GLU A 100 -6.56 12.18 -13.72
C GLU A 100 -6.12 10.78 -14.20
N PRO A 101 -5.89 10.60 -15.53
CA PRO A 101 -5.33 9.36 -16.05
C PRO A 101 -3.95 9.07 -15.44
N THR A 102 -3.87 7.96 -14.70
CA THR A 102 -2.69 7.53 -13.96
C THR A 102 -2.30 6.13 -14.39
N GLU A 103 -1.05 5.96 -14.83
CA GLU A 103 -0.53 4.63 -15.17
C GLU A 103 -0.10 3.87 -13.91
N ILE A 104 -0.65 2.67 -13.76
CA ILE A 104 -0.40 1.78 -12.64
C ILE A 104 -0.03 0.37 -13.09
N VAL A 105 0.59 -0.37 -12.16
CA VAL A 105 0.87 -1.79 -12.28
C VAL A 105 0.23 -2.56 -11.13
N VAL A 106 -0.22 -3.78 -11.43
CA VAL A 106 -0.80 -4.73 -10.46
C VAL A 106 -0.25 -6.13 -10.71
N ALA A 107 -0.25 -6.98 -9.70
CA ALA A 107 0.11 -8.39 -9.88
C ALA A 107 -0.96 -9.14 -10.69
N THR A 108 -0.51 -10.04 -11.57
CA THR A 108 -1.43 -10.98 -12.25
C THR A 108 -1.87 -12.07 -11.27
N ALA A 109 -2.98 -12.73 -11.56
CA ALA A 109 -3.42 -13.89 -10.78
C ALA A 109 -2.35 -15.00 -10.72
N ARG A 110 -1.56 -15.16 -11.80
CA ARG A 110 -0.43 -16.11 -11.85
C ARG A 110 0.63 -15.74 -10.82
N THR A 111 1.05 -14.48 -10.77
CA THR A 111 2.05 -13.99 -9.81
C THR A 111 1.56 -14.10 -8.38
N ALA A 112 0.30 -13.74 -8.13
CA ALA A 112 -0.34 -13.89 -6.82
C ALA A 112 -0.30 -15.36 -6.35
N CYS A 113 -0.68 -16.29 -7.22
CA CYS A 113 -0.65 -17.73 -6.93
C CYS A 113 0.78 -18.23 -6.62
N LEU A 114 1.76 -17.86 -7.45
CA LEU A 114 3.16 -18.26 -7.25
C LEU A 114 3.77 -17.72 -5.95
N LEU A 115 3.32 -16.55 -5.50
CA LEU A 115 3.84 -15.86 -4.31
C LEU A 115 2.93 -16.00 -3.08
N GLY A 116 1.92 -16.88 -3.14
CA GLY A 116 1.05 -17.20 -2.01
C GLY A 116 0.15 -16.04 -1.55
N SER A 117 -0.31 -15.21 -2.48
CA SER A 117 -1.11 -14.01 -2.21
C SER A 117 -2.49 -14.07 -2.88
N THR A 118 -3.43 -13.31 -2.33
CA THR A 118 -4.75 -13.07 -2.92
C THR A 118 -4.84 -11.79 -3.76
N ALA A 119 -3.78 -10.96 -3.77
CA ALA A 119 -3.71 -9.72 -4.55
C ALA A 119 -3.64 -10.03 -6.04
N LYS A 120 -4.80 -10.02 -6.69
CA LYS A 120 -4.92 -10.30 -8.11
C LYS A 120 -5.73 -9.20 -8.80
N SER A 121 -5.26 -8.83 -9.99
CA SER A 121 -5.96 -7.95 -10.92
C SER A 121 -6.22 -6.54 -10.37
N LEU A 122 -6.71 -5.69 -11.26
CA LEU A 122 -7.03 -4.31 -10.95
C LEU A 122 -8.16 -4.21 -9.90
N PRO A 123 -8.01 -3.43 -8.82
CA PRO A 123 -9.09 -3.20 -7.87
C PRO A 123 -10.28 -2.43 -8.48
N PRO A 124 -11.48 -2.58 -7.89
CA PRO A 124 -12.65 -1.78 -8.23
C PRO A 124 -12.35 -0.27 -8.15
N PRO A 125 -12.96 0.56 -9.03
CA PRO A 125 -12.73 2.00 -9.07
C PRO A 125 -12.78 2.72 -7.71
N GLU A 126 -13.73 2.34 -6.86
CA GLU A 126 -13.98 2.91 -5.54
C GLU A 126 -12.84 2.71 -4.53
N HIS A 127 -11.97 1.71 -4.75
CA HIS A 127 -10.84 1.40 -3.86
C HIS A 127 -9.51 1.97 -4.37
N ARG A 128 -9.43 2.44 -5.62
CA ARG A 128 -8.13 2.77 -6.25
C ARG A 128 -7.41 3.94 -5.57
N ASP A 129 -8.15 4.99 -5.22
CA ASP A 129 -7.58 6.15 -4.53
C ASP A 129 -7.02 5.77 -3.16
N HIS A 130 -7.77 4.93 -2.43
CA HIS A 130 -7.37 4.36 -1.15
C HIS A 130 -6.11 3.50 -1.26
N ASP A 131 -6.10 2.54 -2.19
CA ASP A 131 -4.97 1.64 -2.40
C ASP A 131 -3.74 2.40 -2.89
N LEU A 132 -3.91 3.41 -3.75
CA LEU A 132 -2.83 4.31 -4.19
C LEU A 132 -2.23 5.10 -3.03
N ARG A 133 -3.07 5.52 -2.07
CA ARG A 133 -2.59 6.19 -0.84
C ARG A 133 -1.75 5.22 -0.01
N LEU A 134 -2.23 4.01 0.24
CA LEU A 134 -1.44 2.98 0.94
C LEU A 134 -0.11 2.71 0.23
N SER A 135 -0.14 2.66 -1.10
CA SER A 135 1.04 2.50 -1.95
C SER A 135 2.05 3.62 -1.77
N ALA A 136 1.58 4.87 -1.65
CA ALA A 136 2.45 6.01 -1.36
C ALA A 136 3.06 5.92 0.05
N VAL A 137 2.32 5.42 1.05
CA VAL A 137 2.85 5.16 2.40
C VAL A 137 3.91 4.08 2.38
N TYR A 138 3.66 2.95 1.71
CA TYR A 138 4.67 1.90 1.55
C TYR A 138 5.93 2.41 0.86
N VAL A 139 5.80 3.20 -0.21
CA VAL A 139 6.95 3.83 -0.90
C VAL A 139 7.70 4.78 0.04
N HIS A 140 6.99 5.59 0.84
CA HIS A 140 7.61 6.43 1.86
C HIS A 140 8.44 5.59 2.84
N TYR A 141 7.87 4.50 3.36
CA TYR A 141 8.57 3.55 4.24
C TYR A 141 9.79 2.93 3.54
N ARG A 142 9.66 2.46 2.29
CA ARG A 142 10.79 1.87 1.54
C ARG A 142 11.95 2.84 1.35
N LEU A 143 11.67 4.12 1.16
CA LEU A 143 12.68 5.15 0.92
C LEU A 143 13.28 5.73 2.21
N LYS A 144 12.50 5.82 3.30
CA LYS A 144 12.91 6.50 4.54
C LYS A 144 13.20 5.56 5.70
N HIS A 145 12.55 4.41 5.73
CA HIS A 145 12.63 3.42 6.81
C HIS A 145 12.68 1.99 6.23
N PRO A 146 13.71 1.65 5.43
CA PRO A 146 13.77 0.36 4.72
C PRO A 146 13.69 -0.85 5.66
N GLU A 147 14.23 -0.74 6.88
CA GLU A 147 14.11 -1.78 7.91
C GLU A 147 12.65 -2.02 8.30
N LEU A 148 11.87 -0.98 8.58
CA LEU A 148 10.44 -1.11 8.89
C LEU A 148 9.65 -1.56 7.66
N ALA A 149 10.01 -1.07 6.47
CA ALA A 149 9.38 -1.50 5.23
C ALA A 149 9.56 -3.00 4.98
N SER A 150 10.67 -3.61 5.43
CA SER A 150 10.90 -5.04 5.32
C SER A 150 9.92 -5.88 6.15
N LEU A 151 9.40 -5.32 7.24
CA LEU A 151 8.42 -5.91 8.16
C LEU A 151 6.97 -5.73 7.69
N TRP A 152 6.75 -4.94 6.63
CA TRP A 152 5.44 -4.64 6.10
C TRP A 152 4.73 -5.86 5.54
N LEU A 153 3.45 -6.02 5.87
CA LEU A 153 2.59 -7.06 5.34
C LEU A 153 1.21 -6.48 5.03
N GLY A 154 0.85 -6.46 3.74
CA GLY A 154 -0.45 -5.95 3.29
C GLY A 154 -1.58 -6.97 3.45
N GLU A 155 -2.82 -6.49 3.40
CA GLU A 155 -4.04 -7.30 3.59
C GLU A 155 -4.09 -8.60 2.77
N HIS A 156 -3.52 -8.60 1.57
CA HIS A 156 -3.60 -9.71 0.63
C HIS A 156 -2.53 -10.78 0.81
N ALA A 157 -1.55 -10.54 1.67
CA ALA A 157 -0.40 -11.42 1.87
C ALA A 157 -0.70 -12.63 2.79
N LEU A 158 -1.80 -12.60 3.53
CA LEU A 158 -2.14 -13.63 4.52
C LEU A 158 -3.44 -14.36 4.18
N SER A 159 -3.52 -15.63 4.60
CA SER A 159 -4.80 -16.30 4.75
C SER A 159 -5.60 -15.62 5.87
N LYS A 160 -6.83 -15.20 5.59
CA LYS A 160 -7.78 -14.58 6.54
C LYS A 160 -8.13 -15.44 7.78
N ALA A 161 -7.56 -16.63 7.92
CA ALA A 161 -7.92 -17.64 8.91
C ALA A 161 -7.39 -17.41 10.34
N GLY A 162 -6.75 -16.27 10.64
CA GLY A 162 -6.07 -16.08 11.95
C GLY A 162 -6.23 -14.72 12.62
N PHE A 163 -6.64 -13.67 11.89
CA PHE A 163 -6.77 -12.33 12.47
C PHE A 163 -8.25 -12.04 12.67
N ARG A 164 -8.75 -12.18 13.91
CA ARG A 164 -10.09 -11.74 14.33
C ARG A 164 -10.19 -10.21 14.45
N VAL A 165 -9.38 -9.50 13.66
CA VAL A 165 -9.19 -8.06 13.62
C VAL A 165 -9.89 -7.60 12.35
N LYS A 166 -10.67 -6.51 12.42
CA LYS A 166 -11.22 -5.81 11.26
C LYS A 166 -10.05 -5.58 10.28
N ASP A 167 -10.06 -6.23 9.11
CA ASP A 167 -8.93 -6.34 8.17
C ASP A 167 -8.27 -4.96 7.93
N PRO A 168 -7.13 -4.63 8.59
CA PRO A 168 -6.44 -3.37 8.38
C PRO A 168 -5.68 -3.40 7.06
N ASP A 169 -5.41 -2.22 6.51
CA ASP A 169 -4.74 -2.11 5.21
C ASP A 169 -3.37 -2.82 5.17
N ALA A 170 -2.58 -2.63 6.23
CA ALA A 170 -1.31 -3.30 6.42
C ALA A 170 -0.87 -3.41 7.88
N PHE A 171 0.10 -4.27 8.12
CA PHE A 171 0.78 -4.45 9.40
C PHE A 171 2.29 -4.29 9.24
N LEU A 172 2.96 -3.86 10.30
CA LEU A 172 4.38 -4.13 10.52
C LEU A 172 4.48 -5.29 11.51
N LEU A 173 5.03 -6.42 11.08
CA LEU A 173 5.19 -7.61 11.93
C LEU A 173 6.66 -7.85 12.24
N ASP A 174 6.97 -8.17 13.50
CA ASP A 174 8.32 -8.62 13.84
C ASP A 174 8.61 -10.06 13.36
N ALA A 175 9.85 -10.53 13.58
CA ALA A 175 10.27 -11.87 13.22
C ALA A 175 9.45 -13.00 13.90
N HIS A 176 8.74 -12.69 14.98
CA HIS A 176 7.86 -13.61 15.71
C HIS A 176 6.38 -13.46 15.31
N ARG A 177 6.10 -12.70 14.24
CA ARG A 177 4.75 -12.39 13.74
C ARG A 177 3.88 -11.61 14.73
N ARG A 178 4.50 -10.89 15.68
CA ARG A 178 3.79 -9.96 16.56
C ARG A 178 3.57 -8.64 15.83
N VAL A 179 2.39 -8.07 16.01
CA VAL A 179 2.05 -6.77 15.43
C VAL A 179 2.83 -5.69 16.17
N LEU A 180 3.75 -5.03 15.47
CA LEU A 180 4.44 -3.84 15.98
C LEU A 180 3.58 -2.59 15.76
N ARG A 181 2.85 -2.56 14.65
CA ARG A 181 2.04 -1.41 14.22
C ARG A 181 1.04 -1.82 13.14
N VAL A 182 -0.17 -1.30 13.24
CA VAL A 182 -1.16 -1.28 12.16
C VAL A 182 -0.97 -0.02 11.33
N ILE A 183 -1.01 -0.16 10.01
CA ILE A 183 -0.96 0.96 9.08
C ILE A 183 -2.30 1.03 8.37
N GLU A 184 -2.95 2.19 8.45
CA GLU A 184 -4.23 2.46 7.82
C GLU A 184 -4.06 3.69 6.93
N SER A 185 -4.40 3.59 5.65
CA SER A 185 -4.24 4.69 4.68
C SER A 185 -5.26 5.82 4.85
N ALA A 186 -6.34 5.54 5.58
CA ALA A 186 -7.46 6.41 5.91
C ALA A 186 -7.97 7.21 4.70
N GLY A 187 -8.88 6.58 3.94
CA GLY A 187 -9.50 7.15 2.74
C GLY A 187 -10.34 8.41 3.01
N ARG A 188 -11.66 8.32 2.88
CA ARG A 188 -12.60 9.42 3.21
C ARG A 188 -13.33 9.12 4.51
N TYR A 189 -12.58 8.88 5.58
CA TYR A 189 -13.18 8.47 6.85
C TYR A 189 -14.00 9.62 7.47
N GLY A 190 -15.20 9.27 7.95
CA GLY A 190 -15.95 10.11 8.89
C GLY A 190 -15.47 9.92 10.33
N PRO A 191 -15.86 10.80 11.27
CA PRO A 191 -15.45 10.68 12.68
C PRO A 191 -15.78 9.31 13.28
N GLN A 192 -16.98 8.79 13.01
CA GLN A 192 -17.40 7.46 13.47
C GLN A 192 -16.53 6.31 12.95
N GLN A 193 -15.99 6.42 11.72
CA GLN A 193 -15.10 5.39 11.19
C GLN A 193 -13.74 5.43 11.88
N VAL A 194 -13.24 6.65 12.17
CA VAL A 194 -12.01 6.85 12.94
C VAL A 194 -12.17 6.32 14.37
N GLU A 195 -13.29 6.64 15.03
CA GLU A 195 -13.61 6.14 16.38
C GLU A 195 -13.74 4.61 16.40
N SER A 196 -14.49 4.03 15.46
CA SER A 196 -14.64 2.58 15.34
C SER A 196 -13.30 1.88 15.12
N PHE A 197 -12.43 2.45 14.28
CA PHE A 197 -11.08 1.93 14.09
C PHE A 197 -10.23 2.06 15.36
N HIS A 198 -10.29 3.20 16.04
CA HIS A 198 -9.57 3.44 17.28
C HIS A 198 -9.99 2.47 18.38
N GLN A 199 -11.30 2.33 18.63
CA GLN A 199 -11.86 1.41 19.62
C GLN A 199 -11.43 -0.03 19.36
N HIS A 200 -11.42 -0.45 18.09
CA HIS A 200 -10.91 -1.75 17.71
C HIS A 200 -9.43 -1.91 18.06
N CYS A 201 -8.60 -0.91 17.75
CA CYS A 201 -7.18 -0.96 18.11
C CYS A 201 -6.95 -0.97 19.64
N VAL A 202 -7.80 -0.27 20.40
CA VAL A 202 -7.77 -0.29 21.87
C VAL A 202 -8.12 -1.66 22.42
N GLU A 203 -9.19 -2.29 21.91
CA GLU A 203 -9.66 -3.61 22.35
C GLU A 203 -8.59 -4.70 22.19
N PHE A 204 -7.76 -4.61 21.14
CA PHE A 204 -6.74 -5.59 20.79
C PHE A 204 -5.30 -5.16 21.10
N ASP A 205 -5.11 -4.05 21.84
CA ASP A 205 -3.79 -3.52 22.22
C ASP A 205 -2.87 -3.25 21.00
N LEU A 206 -3.44 -2.74 19.90
CA LEU A 206 -2.77 -2.55 18.62
C LEU A 206 -2.30 -1.09 18.44
N PRO A 207 -0.99 -0.80 18.45
CA PRO A 207 -0.47 0.50 18.03
C PRO A 207 -0.77 0.72 16.56
N TYR A 208 -1.03 1.96 16.14
CA TYR A 208 -1.35 2.26 14.75
C TYR A 208 -0.86 3.61 14.26
N GLU A 209 -0.85 3.74 12.93
CA GLU A 209 -0.75 5.00 12.21
C GLU A 209 -1.91 5.14 11.21
N LEU A 210 -2.60 6.28 11.28
CA LEU A 210 -3.57 6.72 10.27
C LEU A 210 -2.86 7.68 9.33
N TRP A 211 -2.71 7.28 8.08
CA TRP A 211 -1.97 8.00 7.05
C TRP A 211 -2.83 8.84 6.15
#